data_AF-A0A7X3XIU2-F1
#
_entry.id   AF-A0A7X3XIU2-F1
#
_cell.length_a   1.000
_cell.length_b   1.000
_cell.length_c   1.000
_cell.angle_alpha   90.00
_cell.angle_beta   90.00
_cell.angle_gamma   90.00
#
_symmetry.space_group_name_H-M   'P 1'
#
loop_
_entity.id
_entity.type
_entity.pdbx_description
1 polymer ?
#
loop_
_entity_poly.entity_id
_entity_poly.type
_entity_poly.pdbx_seq_one_letter_code
_entity_poly.pdbx_strand_id
1 'polypeptide(L)'
;MKDTNRQYRLEQLRLREAEGTLTEQEQAELLAIFAELDAEEAEALKPAKEESRRLREEKAELEEIASQLQDIVTEHKQLLTDARAYLTRVQSKRARLADKYYRLTGQNLSKEYIEAK
;
A
#
# COMPACT_ATOMS: atom_id res chain seq x y z
N MET A 1 0.16 26.19 -37.24
CA MET A 1 1.03 26.95 -38.17
C MET A 1 2.37 27.36 -37.56
N LYS A 2 2.46 27.67 -36.25
CA LYS A 2 3.76 27.91 -35.58
C LYS A 2 4.63 26.66 -35.44
N ASP A 3 4.07 25.51 -35.07
CA ASP A 3 4.84 24.28 -34.83
C ASP A 3 5.54 23.74 -36.07
N THR A 4 4.87 23.83 -37.23
CA THR A 4 5.41 23.38 -38.52
C THR A 4 6.59 24.22 -38.97
N ASN A 5 6.60 25.52 -38.63
CA ASN A 5 7.70 26.43 -38.93
C ASN A 5 8.89 26.19 -37.96
N ARG A 6 8.61 25.92 -36.68
CA ARG A 6 9.63 25.59 -35.66
C ARG A 6 10.35 24.27 -35.97
N GLN A 7 9.62 23.21 -36.33
CA GLN A 7 10.21 21.91 -36.69
C GLN A 7 11.12 22.02 -37.92
N TYR A 8 10.65 22.73 -38.96
CA TYR A 8 11.45 22.98 -40.15
C TYR A 8 12.73 23.77 -39.84
N ARG A 9 12.64 24.79 -38.97
CA ARG A 9 13.82 25.57 -38.53
C ARG A 9 14.81 24.73 -37.73
N LEU A 10 14.32 23.89 -36.82
CA LEU A 10 15.15 22.96 -36.04
C LEU A 10 15.88 21.96 -36.95
N GLU A 11 15.20 21.39 -37.95
CA GLU A 11 15.84 20.48 -38.92
C GLU A 11 16.94 21.18 -39.72
N GLN A 12 16.73 22.41 -40.16
CA GLN A 12 17.77 23.20 -40.85
C GLN A 12 18.99 23.46 -39.97
N LEU A 13 18.77 23.84 -38.70
CA LEU A 13 19.84 24.09 -37.75
C LEU A 13 20.64 22.81 -37.45
N ARG A 14 19.96 21.66 -37.30
CA ARG A 14 20.64 20.36 -37.12
C ARG A 14 21.43 19.91 -38.33
N LEU A 15 20.94 20.20 -39.53
CA LEU A 15 21.68 19.89 -40.77
C LEU A 15 22.97 20.72 -40.86
N ARG A 16 22.90 22.02 -40.55
CA ARG A 16 24.09 22.90 -40.48
C ARG A 16 25.06 22.53 -39.36
N GLU A 17 24.54 22.09 -38.22
CA GLU A 17 25.35 21.55 -37.12
C GLU A 17 26.12 20.29 -37.56
N ALA A 18 25.44 19.36 -38.24
CA ALA A 18 26.06 18.14 -38.76
C ALA A 18 27.10 18.41 -39.86
N GLU A 19 26.89 19.46 -40.66
CA GLU A 19 27.84 19.93 -41.67
C GLU A 19 29.00 20.75 -41.08
N GLY A 20 28.95 21.09 -39.79
CA GLY A 20 29.94 21.94 -39.12
C GLY A 20 29.94 23.40 -39.60
N THR A 21 28.84 23.84 -40.23
CA THR A 21 28.69 25.19 -40.81
C THR A 21 27.84 26.13 -39.95
N LEU A 22 27.50 25.68 -38.74
CA LEU A 22 26.67 26.43 -37.80
C LEU A 22 27.40 27.69 -37.31
N THR A 23 26.73 28.83 -37.44
CA THR A 23 27.25 30.09 -36.89
C THR A 23 26.93 30.22 -35.40
N GLU A 24 27.63 31.11 -34.68
CA GLU A 24 27.37 31.38 -33.26
C GLU A 24 25.92 31.83 -33.01
N GLN A 25 25.34 32.61 -33.93
CA GLN A 25 23.95 33.06 -33.85
C GLN A 25 22.97 31.89 -34.00
N GLU A 26 23.24 30.98 -34.93
CA GLU A 26 22.42 29.78 -35.15
C GLU A 26 22.57 28.77 -34.01
N GLN A 27 23.74 28.72 -33.38
CA GLN A 27 23.95 27.90 -32.19
C GLN A 27 23.16 28.44 -30.99
N ALA A 28 23.14 29.76 -30.79
CA ALA A 28 22.29 30.39 -29.80
C ALA A 28 20.80 30.15 -30.09
N GLU A 29 20.37 30.22 -31.35
CA GLU A 29 19.00 29.92 -31.76
C GLU A 29 18.63 28.44 -31.48
N LEU A 30 19.52 27.50 -31.81
CA LEU A 30 19.32 26.09 -31.54
C LEU A 30 19.16 25.80 -30.04
N LEU A 31 20.02 26.39 -29.21
CA LEU A 31 19.93 26.29 -27.75
C LEU A 31 18.63 26.87 -27.21
N ALA A 32 18.17 28.00 -27.76
CA ALA A 32 16.89 28.60 -27.38
C ALA A 32 15.72 27.67 -27.69
N ILE A 33 15.71 27.04 -28.87
CA ILE A 33 14.65 26.09 -29.26
C ILE A 33 14.63 24.88 -28.31
N PHE A 34 15.79 24.35 -27.92
CA PHE A 34 15.84 23.26 -26.93
C PHE A 34 15.37 23.69 -25.54
N ALA A 35 15.77 24.87 -25.08
CA ALA A 35 15.31 25.39 -23.79
C ALA A 35 13.77 25.57 -23.76
N GLU A 36 13.17 26.01 -24.87
CA GLU A 36 11.72 26.08 -25.03
C GLU A 36 11.06 24.69 -25.01
N LEU A 37 11.63 23.72 -25.74
CA LEU A 37 11.14 22.34 -25.75
C LEU A 37 11.21 21.68 -24.36
N ASP A 38 12.32 21.88 -23.65
CA ASP A 38 12.50 21.36 -22.29
C ASP A 38 11.49 22.00 -21.33
N ALA A 39 11.18 23.29 -21.50
CA ALA A 39 10.15 23.96 -20.71
C ALA A 39 8.74 23.41 -21.02
N GLU A 40 8.41 23.22 -22.31
CA GLU A 40 7.15 22.62 -22.73
C GLU A 40 7.00 21.19 -22.20
N GLU A 41 8.04 20.37 -22.28
CA GLU A 41 8.06 19.02 -21.73
C GLU A 41 7.92 19.04 -20.20
N ALA A 42 8.62 19.93 -19.52
CA ALA A 42 8.51 20.08 -18.07
C ALA A 42 7.08 20.41 -17.64
N GLU A 43 6.40 21.33 -18.34
CA GLU A 43 4.99 21.66 -18.11
C GLU A 43 4.06 20.48 -18.42
N ALA A 44 4.26 19.80 -19.55
CA ALA A 44 3.45 18.65 -19.95
C ALA A 44 3.60 17.47 -18.97
N LEU A 45 4.76 17.32 -18.34
CA LEU A 45 5.03 16.26 -17.36
C LEU A 45 4.52 16.57 -15.96
N LYS A 46 4.22 17.83 -15.61
CA LYS A 46 3.68 18.20 -14.29
C LYS A 46 2.49 17.34 -13.84
N PRO A 47 1.41 17.18 -14.63
CA PRO A 47 0.26 16.39 -14.20
C PRO A 47 0.62 14.93 -13.92
N ALA A 48 1.47 14.31 -14.74
CA ALA A 48 1.92 12.94 -14.52
C ALA A 48 2.79 12.80 -13.27
N LYS A 49 3.66 13.79 -12.99
CA LYS A 49 4.48 13.83 -11.77
C LYS A 49 3.62 14.01 -10.52
N GLU A 50 2.62 14.87 -10.59
CA GLU A 50 1.67 15.10 -9.50
C GLU A 50 0.83 13.84 -9.21
N GLU A 51 0.28 13.22 -10.25
CA GLU A 51 -0.47 11.97 -10.12
C GLU A 51 0.40 10.84 -9.55
N SER A 52 1.64 10.72 -10.02
CA SER A 52 2.60 9.75 -9.50
C SER A 52 2.94 10.00 -8.03
N ARG A 53 2.97 11.26 -7.57
CA ARG A 53 3.14 11.58 -6.15
C ARG A 53 1.91 11.15 -5.35
N ARG A 54 0.72 11.57 -5.79
CA ARG A 54 -0.55 11.23 -5.13
C ARG A 54 -0.72 9.72 -4.97
N LEU A 55 -0.49 8.95 -6.03
CA LEU A 55 -0.61 7.48 -5.99
C LEU A 55 0.42 6.83 -5.06
N ARG A 56 1.62 7.42 -4.90
CA ARG A 56 2.61 6.92 -3.94
C ARG A 56 2.20 7.20 -2.50
N GLU A 57 1.62 8.36 -2.23
CA GLU A 57 1.07 8.71 -0.92
C GLU A 57 -0.10 7.80 -0.55
N GLU A 58 -1.08 7.65 -1.46
CA GLU A 58 -2.22 6.74 -1.27
C GLU A 58 -1.77 5.29 -1.06
N LYS A 59 -0.78 4.83 -1.84
CA LYS A 59 -0.21 3.50 -1.65
C LYS A 59 0.40 3.34 -0.26
N ALA A 60 1.17 4.30 0.22
CA ALA A 60 1.81 4.24 1.53
C ALA A 60 0.77 4.21 2.66
N GLU A 61 -0.30 5.02 2.54
CA GLU A 61 -1.41 5.00 3.49
C GLU A 61 -2.12 3.64 3.52
N LEU A 62 -2.40 3.05 2.35
CA LEU A 62 -3.03 1.74 2.25
C LEU A 62 -2.13 0.62 2.78
N GLU A 63 -0.81 0.69 2.57
CA GLU A 63 0.15 -0.27 3.12
C GLU A 63 0.19 -0.22 4.64
N GLU A 64 0.15 0.97 5.24
CA GLU A 64 0.08 1.15 6.69
C GLU A 64 -1.23 0.58 7.26
N ILE A 65 -2.38 0.90 6.65
CA ILE A 65 -3.68 0.35 7.06
C ILE A 65 -3.68 -1.18 6.96
N ALA A 66 -3.13 -1.74 5.87
CA ALA A 66 -3.04 -3.18 5.69
C ALA A 66 -2.19 -3.84 6.78
N SER A 67 -1.08 -3.22 7.18
CA SER A 67 -0.24 -3.69 8.29
C SER A 67 -1.03 -3.73 9.61
N GLN A 68 -1.73 -2.64 9.94
CA GLN A 68 -2.53 -2.55 11.17
C GLN A 68 -3.66 -3.59 11.20
N LEU A 69 -4.34 -3.81 10.07
CA LEU A 69 -5.37 -4.84 9.96
C LEU A 69 -4.79 -6.24 10.13
N GLN A 70 -3.60 -6.50 9.60
CA GLN A 70 -2.91 -7.78 9.76
C GLN A 70 -2.55 -8.06 11.22
N ASP A 71 -2.12 -7.03 11.96
CA ASP A 71 -1.87 -7.13 13.40
C ASP A 71 -3.15 -7.46 14.17
N ILE A 72 -4.24 -6.74 13.90
CA ILE A 72 -5.56 -7.00 14.51
C ILE A 72 -6.02 -8.44 14.24
N VAL A 73 -5.89 -8.94 13.01
CA VAL A 73 -6.24 -10.32 12.65
C VAL A 73 -5.39 -11.32 13.41
N THR A 74 -4.11 -11.03 13.60
CA THR A 74 -3.18 -11.87 14.35
C THR A 74 -3.58 -11.96 15.82
N GLU A 75 -3.90 -10.82 16.44
CA GLU A 75 -4.40 -10.77 17.81
C GLU A 75 -5.73 -11.52 17.98
N HIS A 76 -6.67 -11.37 17.04
CA HIS A 76 -7.94 -12.10 17.10
C HIS A 76 -7.76 -13.62 17.00
N LYS A 77 -6.84 -14.09 16.14
CA LYS A 77 -6.50 -15.52 16.05
C LYS A 77 -5.91 -16.03 17.35
N GLN A 78 -5.04 -15.25 17.99
CA GLN A 78 -4.45 -15.59 19.28
C GLN A 78 -5.54 -15.67 20.36
N LEU A 79 -6.41 -14.66 20.45
CA LEU A 79 -7.51 -14.64 21.41
C LEU A 79 -8.46 -15.83 21.24
N LEU A 80 -8.80 -16.19 20.00
CA LEU A 80 -9.62 -17.36 19.71
C LEU A 80 -8.93 -18.66 20.18
N THR A 81 -7.62 -18.75 19.99
CA THR A 81 -6.82 -19.90 20.40
C THR A 81 -6.81 -20.03 21.91
N ASP A 82 -6.60 -18.92 22.62
CA ASP A 82 -6.61 -18.86 24.07
C ASP A 82 -7.99 -19.17 24.65
N ALA A 83 -9.06 -18.65 24.04
CA ALA A 83 -10.44 -18.95 24.44
C ALA A 83 -10.75 -20.46 24.31
N ARG A 84 -10.32 -21.09 23.22
CA ARG A 84 -10.48 -22.54 23.01
C ARG A 84 -9.70 -23.36 24.04
N ALA A 85 -8.46 -22.95 24.32
CA ALA A 85 -7.64 -23.59 25.33
C ALA A 85 -8.27 -23.45 26.73
N TYR A 86 -8.77 -22.27 27.07
CA TYR A 86 -9.46 -22.01 28.32
C TYR A 86 -10.74 -22.86 28.45
N LEU A 87 -11.58 -22.89 27.43
CA LEU A 87 -12.79 -23.71 27.42
C LEU A 87 -12.46 -25.19 27.67
N THR A 88 -11.44 -25.72 27.00
CA THR A 88 -10.98 -27.10 27.19
C THR A 88 -10.53 -27.36 28.63
N ARG A 89 -9.81 -26.41 29.24
CA ARG A 89 -9.40 -26.49 30.66
C ARG A 89 -10.61 -26.50 31.59
N VAL A 90 -11.61 -25.66 31.35
CA VAL A 90 -12.84 -25.58 32.15
C VAL A 90 -13.64 -26.87 32.03
N GLN A 91 -13.81 -27.40 30.82
CA GLN A 91 -14.49 -28.68 30.58
C GLN A 91 -13.79 -29.84 31.30
N SER A 92 -12.45 -29.89 31.24
CA SER A 92 -11.65 -30.90 31.93
C SER A 92 -11.79 -30.80 33.45
N LYS A 93 -11.76 -29.58 34.01
CA LYS A 93 -11.98 -29.34 35.44
C LYS A 93 -13.38 -29.79 35.87
N ARG A 94 -14.40 -29.46 35.08
CA ARG A 94 -15.78 -29.86 35.34
C ARG A 94 -15.93 -31.39 35.33
N ALA A 95 -15.35 -32.08 34.36
CA ALA A 95 -15.36 -33.55 34.31
C ALA A 95 -14.72 -34.15 35.57
N ARG A 96 -13.54 -33.66 35.98
CA ARG A 96 -12.87 -34.10 37.22
C ARG A 96 -13.70 -33.85 38.48
N LEU A 97 -14.43 -32.74 38.54
CA LEU A 97 -15.31 -32.43 39.67
C LEU A 97 -16.54 -33.34 39.69
N ALA A 98 -17.14 -33.60 38.53
CA ALA A 98 -18.25 -34.54 38.42
C ALA A 98 -17.83 -35.95 38.86
N ASP A 99 -16.66 -36.43 38.42
CA ASP A 99 -16.11 -37.72 38.85
C ASP A 99 -15.86 -37.77 40.36
N LYS A 100 -15.28 -36.71 40.94
CA LYS A 100 -15.05 -36.61 42.38
C LYS A 100 -16.37 -36.63 43.15
N TYR A 101 -17.36 -35.88 42.70
CA TYR A 101 -18.68 -35.83 43.32
C TYR A 101 -19.33 -37.22 43.28
N TYR A 102 -19.35 -37.87 42.12
CA TYR A 102 -19.90 -39.22 41.97
C TYR A 102 -19.24 -40.22 42.91
N ARG A 103 -17.90 -40.18 43.04
CA ARG A 103 -17.18 -41.06 43.98
C ARG A 103 -17.56 -40.81 45.45
N LEU A 104 -17.91 -39.58 45.82
CA LEU A 104 -18.26 -39.21 47.20
C LEU A 104 -19.73 -39.47 47.54
N THR A 105 -20.64 -39.24 46.59
CA THR A 105 -22.10 -39.25 46.85
C THR A 105 -22.83 -40.42 46.19
N GLY A 106 -22.20 -41.12 45.23
CA GLY A 106 -22.84 -42.11 44.38
C GLY A 106 -23.81 -41.52 43.35
N GLN A 107 -23.95 -40.18 43.31
CA GLN A 107 -24.88 -39.46 42.45
C GLN A 107 -24.13 -38.72 41.34
N ASN A 108 -24.75 -38.60 40.16
CA ASN A 108 -24.18 -37.80 39.08
C ASN A 108 -24.37 -36.31 39.34
N LEU A 109 -23.33 -35.51 39.09
CA LEU A 109 -23.43 -34.05 39.13
C LEU A 109 -24.19 -33.57 37.87
N SER A 110 -25.53 -33.55 37.92
CA SER A 110 -26.38 -33.07 36.83
C SER A 110 -26.25 -31.55 36.66
N LYS A 111 -26.58 -31.04 35.47
CA LYS A 111 -26.53 -29.59 35.15
C LYS A 111 -27.46 -28.75 36.05
N GLU A 112 -28.48 -29.36 36.66
CA GLU A 112 -29.53 -28.65 37.43
C GLU A 112 -29.04 -28.06 38.76
N TYR A 113 -27.92 -28.53 39.32
CA TYR A 113 -27.42 -28.04 40.61
C TYR A 113 -26.63 -26.72 40.53
N ILE A 114 -26.33 -26.21 39.32
CA ILE A 114 -25.53 -24.97 39.16
C ILE A 114 -26.42 -23.72 39.01
N GLU A 115 -27.71 -23.88 38.69
CA GLU A 115 -28.67 -22.76 38.58
C GLU A 115 -29.46 -22.49 39.87
N ALA A 116 -29.27 -23.30 40.92
CA ALA A 116 -29.87 -23.07 42.23
C ALA A 116 -28.94 -22.24 43.14
N LYS A 117 -28.74 -20.96 42.81
CA LYS A 117 -28.54 -19.85 43.75
C LYS A 117 -28.44 -18.50 43.07
#